data_AF-A0A1M5R563-F1
#
_entry.id   AF-A0A1M5R563-F1
#
_cell.length_a   1.000
_cell.length_b   1.000
_cell.length_c   1.000
_cell.angle_alpha   90.00
_cell.angle_beta   90.00
_cell.angle_gamma   90.00
#
_symmetry.space_group_name_H-M   'P 1'
#
loop_
_entity.id
_entity.type
_entity.pdbx_description
1 polymer ?
#
loop_
_entity_poly.entity_id
_entity_poly.type
_entity_poly.pdbx_seq_one_letter_code
_entity_poly.pdbx_strand_id
1 'polypeptide(L)'
;MKKNIKLLLLVSLTFMAACNNDDNNTPEEVPVVPGSAVFTKYIALGDSFAAGYSDNALFKKGQENSYPNILAQQFVAAGGGAFTQPFMNDNIGGLLLGGNVIAGTRLYFIGKTQTPTNVVGKPTTEVTAHLTGTFNNLGVPGAKSYHLLAPNYGSAAGIMAGTANPYFVRFASSPSTTVLADALAQDPTFFSLFIGGNDVLLYATSGGTGKDQTGNPNPATYGTSDITDPAVFANVYSNLVTALTAKGAKGVVANLPYITALPHFTTIPYNPLTAKTIGKDDAVVGLTNIKALNAQLYGPLKQVLTALNAGDRINLLSETGTSPLLIKDESLTNLAAQLTAAFTPTLGAQNAAFYGAVFGQARQAKATDLILLPTKQDIGLPPTAANSGIGIAPPAPLNAFGISYPLQDKHVLIPTEIAEIKKATDAYNATIEAVAKEKGLAFVDTRATLTQLASGGIRFGNFTMSSSFATGGAFSLDGVHPSARGYGLIANIFVDAINAKYGSTLRHVDLGVYPIQYPETIQ
;
A
#
# COMPACT_ATOMS: atom_id res chain seq x y z
N MET A 1 -74.72 -45.75 -14.83
CA MET A 1 -73.98 -44.84 -13.91
C MET A 1 -73.67 -43.54 -14.65
N LYS A 2 -74.47 -42.49 -14.42
CA LYS A 2 -74.22 -41.15 -14.95
C LYS A 2 -73.19 -40.48 -14.03
N LYS A 3 -71.96 -40.25 -14.51
CA LYS A 3 -70.94 -39.47 -13.80
C LYS A 3 -70.91 -38.04 -14.35
N ASN A 4 -70.90 -37.10 -13.41
CA ASN A 4 -70.98 -35.65 -13.55
C ASN A 4 -70.02 -35.04 -14.59
N ILE A 5 -70.53 -34.72 -15.78
CA ILE A 5 -69.82 -33.94 -16.82
C ILE A 5 -69.75 -32.43 -16.50
N LYS A 6 -70.51 -31.94 -15.52
CA LYS A 6 -70.49 -30.52 -15.12
C LYS A 6 -69.29 -30.11 -14.27
N LEU A 7 -68.51 -31.06 -13.73
CA LEU A 7 -67.29 -30.75 -12.97
C LEU A 7 -66.04 -30.63 -13.87
N LEU A 8 -66.08 -31.12 -15.11
CA LEU A 8 -64.96 -30.97 -16.04
C LEU A 8 -64.88 -29.56 -16.67
N LEU A 9 -66.00 -28.83 -16.74
CA LEU A 9 -66.03 -27.49 -17.35
C LEU A 9 -65.57 -26.38 -16.40
N LEU A 10 -65.63 -26.60 -15.07
CA LEU A 10 -65.05 -25.65 -14.10
C LEU A 10 -63.55 -25.87 -13.87
N VAL A 11 -63.04 -27.09 -14.12
CA VAL A 11 -61.60 -27.36 -14.07
C VAL A 11 -60.91 -26.83 -15.34
N SER A 12 -61.56 -26.82 -16.50
CA SER A 12 -60.97 -26.23 -17.72
C SER A 12 -60.92 -24.69 -17.72
N LEU A 13 -61.74 -24.00 -16.90
CA LEU A 13 -61.66 -22.54 -16.73
C LEU A 13 -60.63 -22.10 -15.69
N THR A 14 -60.18 -22.98 -14.77
CA THR A 14 -59.03 -22.70 -13.90
C THR A 14 -57.68 -23.00 -14.56
N PHE A 15 -57.63 -23.84 -15.59
CA PHE A 15 -56.40 -24.08 -16.37
C PHE A 15 -56.16 -23.07 -17.51
N MET A 16 -57.18 -22.31 -17.93
CA MET A 16 -57.02 -21.24 -18.94
C MET A 16 -56.73 -19.86 -18.32
N ALA A 17 -56.96 -19.68 -17.01
CA ALA A 17 -56.53 -18.48 -16.27
C ALA A 17 -55.18 -18.69 -15.53
N ALA A 18 -54.69 -19.93 -15.44
CA ALA A 18 -53.36 -20.26 -14.92
C ALA A 18 -52.29 -20.43 -16.03
N CYS A 19 -52.69 -20.36 -17.29
CA CYS A 19 -51.80 -20.29 -18.46
C CYS A 19 -51.91 -18.93 -19.16
N ASN A 20 -51.97 -17.86 -18.37
CA ASN A 20 -51.71 -16.49 -18.83
C ASN A 20 -50.78 -15.76 -17.85
N ASN A 21 -49.87 -16.52 -17.22
CA ASN A 21 -48.63 -15.92 -16.80
C ASN A 21 -47.80 -15.77 -18.06
N ASP A 22 -47.85 -14.56 -18.62
CA ASP A 22 -46.71 -14.00 -19.33
C ASP A 22 -45.50 -14.04 -18.37
N ASP A 23 -44.89 -15.22 -18.22
CA ASP A 23 -43.55 -15.38 -17.68
C ASP A 23 -42.55 -14.88 -18.73
N ASN A 24 -42.73 -13.64 -19.19
CA ASN A 24 -41.63 -12.77 -19.61
C ASN A 24 -40.93 -12.27 -18.34
N ASN A 25 -40.47 -13.20 -17.49
CA ASN A 25 -39.49 -12.92 -16.45
C ASN A 25 -38.09 -12.88 -17.08
N THR A 26 -37.95 -12.16 -18.20
CA THR A 26 -36.71 -11.42 -18.41
C THR A 26 -36.59 -10.49 -17.19
N PRO A 27 -35.52 -10.57 -16.40
CA PRO A 27 -35.29 -9.60 -15.34
C PRO A 27 -35.48 -8.22 -15.96
N GLU A 28 -36.43 -7.41 -15.45
CA GLU A 28 -36.55 -6.03 -15.93
C GLU A 28 -35.18 -5.39 -15.77
N GLU A 29 -34.56 -5.03 -16.90
CA GLU A 29 -33.23 -4.45 -16.88
C GLU A 29 -33.37 -3.08 -16.21
N VAL A 30 -32.91 -2.98 -14.95
CA VAL A 30 -32.88 -1.70 -14.24
C VAL A 30 -32.02 -0.74 -15.07
N PRO A 31 -32.59 0.35 -15.59
CA PRO A 31 -31.84 1.30 -16.39
C PRO A 31 -30.70 1.89 -15.56
N VAL A 32 -29.53 2.03 -16.16
CA VAL A 32 -28.41 2.73 -15.52
C VAL A 32 -28.69 4.23 -15.59
N VAL A 33 -28.90 4.85 -14.44
CA VAL A 33 -29.18 6.28 -14.32
C VAL A 33 -28.21 6.95 -13.35
N PRO A 34 -27.86 8.22 -13.55
CA PRO A 34 -26.94 8.94 -12.66
C PRO A 34 -27.58 9.39 -11.34
N GLY A 35 -28.90 9.22 -11.19
CA GLY A 35 -29.64 9.80 -10.06
C GLY A 35 -29.45 11.31 -10.05
N SER A 36 -28.97 11.85 -8.93
CA SER A 36 -28.67 13.27 -8.80
C SER A 36 -27.23 13.65 -9.24
N ALA A 37 -26.35 12.68 -9.54
CA ALA A 37 -24.99 12.96 -10.00
C ALA A 37 -24.95 13.44 -11.46
N VAL A 38 -23.81 14.00 -11.89
CA VAL A 38 -23.58 14.42 -13.29
C VAL A 38 -22.15 14.01 -13.70
N PHE A 39 -22.03 12.89 -14.42
CA PHE A 39 -20.72 12.29 -14.73
C PHE A 39 -20.07 12.82 -16.02
N THR A 40 -20.64 13.83 -16.67
CA THR A 40 -20.20 14.33 -17.98
C THR A 40 -18.73 14.79 -17.99
N LYS A 41 -18.23 15.32 -16.88
CA LYS A 41 -16.83 15.69 -16.68
C LYS A 41 -16.33 15.12 -15.35
N TYR A 42 -15.94 13.85 -15.39
CA TYR A 42 -15.35 13.17 -14.24
C TYR A 42 -13.84 13.44 -14.17
N ILE A 43 -13.36 13.92 -13.01
CA ILE A 43 -11.94 14.15 -12.73
C ILE A 43 -11.53 13.37 -11.46
N ALA A 44 -10.45 12.60 -11.54
CA ALA A 44 -9.92 11.86 -10.40
C ALA A 44 -8.64 12.51 -9.90
N LEU A 45 -8.57 12.78 -8.59
CA LEU A 45 -7.37 13.25 -7.91
C LEU A 45 -6.95 12.23 -6.85
N GLY A 46 -5.65 11.98 -6.76
CA GLY A 46 -5.12 11.04 -5.78
C GLY A 46 -3.65 10.76 -5.98
N ASP A 47 -3.22 9.66 -5.41
CA ASP A 47 -1.84 9.20 -5.46
C ASP A 47 -1.66 8.02 -6.44
N SER A 48 -0.80 7.07 -6.08
CA SER A 48 -0.52 5.87 -6.86
C SER A 48 -1.74 4.98 -7.07
N PHE A 49 -2.71 4.98 -6.16
CA PHE A 49 -3.92 4.17 -6.30
C PHE A 49 -4.81 4.73 -7.42
N ALA A 50 -4.95 6.05 -7.49
CA ALA A 50 -5.67 6.69 -8.59
C ALA A 50 -4.94 6.48 -9.91
N ALA A 51 -3.60 6.54 -9.92
CA ALA A 51 -2.81 6.34 -11.13
C ALA A 51 -2.89 4.91 -11.70
N GLY A 52 -3.21 3.90 -10.89
CA GLY A 52 -3.14 2.49 -11.31
C GLY A 52 -1.75 1.88 -11.19
N TYR A 53 -0.97 2.33 -10.20
CA TYR A 53 0.33 1.77 -9.87
C TYR A 53 0.18 0.34 -9.35
N SER A 54 1.01 -0.60 -9.78
CA SER A 54 1.04 -1.94 -9.22
C SER A 54 2.39 -2.58 -9.43
N ASP A 55 2.70 -3.64 -8.68
CA ASP A 55 3.91 -4.44 -8.89
C ASP A 55 5.18 -3.56 -8.87
N ASN A 56 5.24 -2.58 -7.97
CA ASN A 56 6.38 -1.67 -7.81
C ASN A 56 6.67 -0.73 -9.01
N ALA A 57 5.71 -0.52 -9.93
CA ALA A 57 5.84 0.49 -10.97
C ALA A 57 4.49 1.01 -11.50
N LEU A 58 4.54 2.15 -12.21
CA LEU A 58 3.45 2.55 -13.11
C LEU A 58 3.77 2.02 -14.52
N PHE A 59 2.77 1.45 -15.18
CA PHE A 59 2.87 0.93 -16.55
C PHE A 59 1.48 0.91 -17.20
N LYS A 60 1.43 0.85 -18.54
CA LYS A 60 0.19 1.10 -19.30
C LYS A 60 -0.97 0.19 -18.89
N LYS A 61 -0.76 -1.12 -18.79
CA LYS A 61 -1.83 -2.07 -18.43
C LYS A 61 -2.33 -1.88 -16.99
N GLY A 62 -1.45 -1.50 -16.06
CA GLY A 62 -1.84 -1.10 -14.71
C GLY A 62 -2.78 0.11 -14.73
N GLN A 63 -2.45 1.13 -15.54
CA GLN A 63 -3.28 2.33 -15.69
C GLN A 63 -4.63 2.04 -16.36
N GLU A 64 -4.70 1.12 -17.33
CA GLU A 64 -5.97 0.66 -17.92
C GLU A 64 -6.89 0.01 -16.88
N ASN A 65 -6.32 -0.59 -15.83
CA ASN A 65 -7.04 -1.22 -14.73
C ASN A 65 -7.09 -0.33 -13.48
N SER A 66 -6.77 0.95 -13.56
CA SER A 66 -6.90 1.88 -12.44
C SER A 66 -8.36 2.03 -12.01
N TYR A 67 -8.63 2.19 -10.71
CA TYR A 67 -10.01 2.34 -10.24
C TYR A 67 -10.74 3.54 -10.90
N PRO A 68 -10.08 4.69 -11.19
CA PRO A 68 -10.76 5.77 -11.87
C PRO A 68 -11.15 5.42 -13.31
N ASN A 69 -10.30 4.69 -14.03
CA ASN A 69 -10.62 4.26 -15.39
C ASN A 69 -11.80 3.27 -15.41
N ILE A 70 -11.84 2.35 -14.44
CA ILE A 70 -12.96 1.40 -14.28
C ILE A 70 -14.25 2.16 -13.93
N LEU A 71 -14.20 3.13 -13.01
CA LEU A 71 -15.35 3.97 -12.68
C LEU A 71 -15.86 4.75 -13.88
N ALA A 72 -14.95 5.38 -14.65
CA ALA A 72 -15.31 6.12 -15.84
C ALA A 72 -16.06 5.25 -16.87
N GLN A 73 -15.63 4.00 -17.06
CA GLN A 73 -16.33 3.03 -17.91
C GLN A 73 -17.75 2.74 -17.41
N GLN A 74 -17.96 2.61 -16.10
CA GLN A 74 -19.30 2.42 -15.54
C GLN A 74 -20.18 3.67 -15.69
N PHE A 75 -19.58 4.87 -15.65
CA PHE A 75 -20.32 6.12 -15.81
C PHE A 75 -20.85 6.31 -17.23
N VAL A 76 -20.27 5.70 -18.27
CA VAL A 76 -20.71 5.85 -19.68
C VAL A 76 -22.21 5.58 -19.83
N ALA A 77 -22.71 4.50 -19.24
CA ALA A 77 -24.13 4.14 -19.30
C ALA A 77 -25.04 5.12 -18.54
N ALA A 78 -24.48 5.93 -17.63
CA ALA A 78 -25.16 6.99 -16.89
C ALA A 78 -24.89 8.41 -17.45
N GLY A 79 -24.41 8.52 -18.70
CA GLY A 79 -24.11 9.82 -19.33
C GLY A 79 -22.71 10.36 -19.04
N GLY A 80 -21.78 9.49 -18.64
CA GLY A 80 -20.37 9.82 -18.44
C GLY A 80 -19.66 10.23 -19.72
N GLY A 81 -18.74 11.20 -19.61
CA GLY A 81 -17.93 11.68 -20.73
C GLY A 81 -16.69 10.82 -21.01
N ALA A 82 -15.88 11.28 -21.95
CA ALA A 82 -14.57 10.69 -22.21
C ALA A 82 -13.65 10.82 -20.98
N PHE A 83 -12.78 9.82 -20.80
CA PHE A 83 -11.82 9.77 -19.70
C PHE A 83 -10.41 9.49 -20.22
N THR A 84 -9.51 10.43 -20.03
CA THR A 84 -8.12 10.36 -20.48
C THR A 84 -7.16 10.18 -19.30
N GLN A 85 -6.05 9.46 -19.53
CA GLN A 85 -5.02 9.20 -18.53
C GLN A 85 -3.63 9.46 -19.12
N PRO A 86 -2.66 9.95 -18.32
CA PRO A 86 -1.29 10.19 -18.77
C PRO A 86 -0.51 8.87 -18.84
N PHE A 87 -0.76 8.07 -19.89
CA PHE A 87 -0.20 6.73 -20.01
C PHE A 87 1.33 6.73 -20.00
N MET A 88 1.90 5.68 -19.40
CA MET A 88 3.28 5.28 -19.59
C MET A 88 3.48 4.77 -21.02
N ASN A 89 4.72 4.82 -21.51
CA ASN A 89 5.02 4.44 -22.90
C ASN A 89 4.84 2.93 -23.15
N ASP A 90 4.96 2.11 -22.11
CA ASP A 90 5.06 0.66 -22.22
C ASP A 90 4.45 -0.10 -21.02
N ASN A 91 4.61 -1.43 -21.07
CA ASN A 91 4.28 -2.36 -20.00
C ASN A 91 5.51 -2.87 -19.21
N ILE A 92 6.70 -2.32 -19.45
CA ILE A 92 7.91 -2.61 -18.65
C ILE A 92 7.83 -1.85 -17.32
N GLY A 93 7.30 -0.63 -17.36
CA GLY A 93 7.20 0.27 -16.23
C GLY A 93 8.52 0.95 -15.88
N GLY A 94 8.47 1.81 -14.87
CA GLY A 94 9.61 2.61 -14.42
C GLY A 94 9.77 3.92 -15.19
N LEU A 95 10.85 4.65 -14.89
CA LEU A 95 11.09 6.01 -15.40
C LEU A 95 12.56 6.22 -15.77
N LEU A 96 12.76 7.03 -16.82
CA LEU A 96 14.04 7.62 -17.19
C LEU A 96 14.06 9.13 -16.91
N LEU A 97 15.22 9.66 -16.55
CA LEU A 97 15.53 11.10 -16.59
C LEU A 97 16.83 11.33 -17.36
N GLY A 98 16.74 11.95 -18.53
CA GLY A 98 17.88 12.15 -19.42
C GLY A 98 18.53 10.82 -19.81
N GLY A 99 17.73 9.78 -20.02
CA GLY A 99 18.19 8.43 -20.33
C GLY A 99 18.67 7.58 -19.14
N ASN A 100 18.78 8.14 -17.92
CA ASN A 100 19.17 7.42 -16.71
C ASN A 100 17.94 6.82 -16.01
N VAL A 101 18.03 5.59 -15.52
CA VAL A 101 16.94 4.97 -14.76
C VAL A 101 16.81 5.66 -13.40
N ILE A 102 15.65 6.25 -13.14
CA ILE A 102 15.32 6.86 -11.84
C ILE A 102 14.20 6.12 -11.09
N ALA A 103 13.47 5.23 -11.77
CA ALA A 103 12.55 4.28 -11.15
C ALA A 103 12.61 2.95 -11.90
N GLY A 104 12.66 1.84 -11.16
CA GLY A 104 12.83 0.48 -11.69
C GLY A 104 11.64 -0.06 -12.48
N THR A 105 11.84 -1.18 -13.16
CA THR A 105 10.80 -1.90 -13.89
C THR A 105 9.79 -2.54 -12.93
N ARG A 106 8.60 -2.89 -13.43
CA ARG A 106 7.60 -3.59 -12.63
C ARG A 106 8.07 -4.99 -12.25
N LEU A 107 7.43 -5.55 -11.24
CA LEU A 107 7.58 -6.94 -10.82
C LEU A 107 6.67 -7.88 -11.62
N TYR A 108 7.09 -9.13 -11.73
CA TYR A 108 6.27 -10.28 -12.08
C TYR A 108 6.57 -11.43 -11.13
N PHE A 109 5.67 -12.42 -11.05
CA PHE A 109 5.81 -13.53 -10.11
C PHE A 109 6.39 -14.77 -10.80
N ILE A 110 7.51 -15.29 -10.27
CA ILE A 110 8.06 -16.56 -10.72
C ILE A 110 7.44 -17.68 -9.89
N GLY A 111 6.49 -18.41 -10.48
CA GLY A 111 5.75 -19.47 -9.78
C GLY A 111 6.64 -20.59 -9.22
N LYS A 112 7.76 -20.91 -9.90
CA LYS A 112 8.70 -21.98 -9.46
C LYS A 112 9.42 -21.64 -8.16
N THR A 113 9.87 -20.40 -8.01
CA THR A 113 10.62 -19.93 -6.83
C THR A 113 9.72 -19.23 -5.81
N GLN A 114 8.47 -18.93 -6.19
CA GLN A 114 7.52 -18.13 -5.42
C GLN A 114 8.09 -16.76 -5.03
N THR A 115 8.79 -16.12 -5.98
CA THR A 115 9.45 -14.83 -5.77
C THR A 115 8.96 -13.79 -6.76
N PRO A 116 8.65 -12.55 -6.31
CA PRO A 116 8.61 -11.39 -7.19
C PRO A 116 9.98 -11.16 -7.84
N THR A 117 10.00 -10.73 -9.08
CA THR A 117 11.23 -10.41 -9.82
C THR A 117 10.96 -9.27 -10.79
N ASN A 118 11.93 -8.38 -10.96
CA ASN A 118 11.83 -7.29 -11.93
C ASN A 118 11.71 -7.85 -13.35
N VAL A 119 10.82 -7.26 -14.15
CA VAL A 119 10.77 -7.52 -15.59
C VAL A 119 12.11 -7.14 -16.20
N VAL A 120 12.65 -8.03 -17.04
CA VAL A 120 13.92 -7.81 -17.75
C VAL A 120 13.73 -6.71 -18.79
N GLY A 121 14.62 -5.73 -18.80
CA GLY A 121 14.62 -4.63 -19.75
C GLY A 121 14.95 -3.29 -19.11
N LYS A 122 14.85 -2.23 -19.90
CA LYS A 122 15.03 -0.85 -19.46
C LYS A 122 13.68 -0.12 -19.58
N PRO A 123 13.29 0.71 -18.59
CA PRO A 123 12.15 1.61 -18.75
C PRO A 123 12.26 2.45 -20.03
N THR A 124 11.15 2.70 -20.74
CA THR A 124 11.15 3.58 -21.94
C THR A 124 10.45 4.92 -21.71
N THR A 125 9.85 5.12 -20.53
CA THR A 125 9.14 6.36 -20.20
C THR A 125 10.12 7.42 -19.71
N GLU A 126 10.43 8.39 -20.57
CA GLU A 126 11.25 9.55 -20.23
C GLU A 126 10.40 10.64 -19.56
N VAL A 127 10.84 11.13 -18.40
CA VAL A 127 10.09 12.11 -17.60
C VAL A 127 9.93 13.44 -18.35
N THR A 128 10.94 13.84 -19.12
CA THR A 128 10.90 15.10 -19.88
C THR A 128 10.19 14.97 -21.23
N ALA A 129 9.75 13.77 -21.62
CA ALA A 129 8.89 13.57 -22.78
C ALA A 129 7.44 13.93 -22.43
N HIS A 130 7.17 15.24 -22.39
CA HIS A 130 5.93 15.81 -21.91
C HIS A 130 4.72 15.41 -22.77
N LEU A 131 3.63 15.01 -22.12
CA LEU A 131 2.35 14.66 -22.70
C LEU A 131 1.47 15.91 -22.78
N THR A 132 0.91 16.18 -23.95
CA THR A 132 0.03 17.33 -24.18
C THR A 132 -1.44 16.94 -24.08
N GLY A 133 -2.29 17.92 -23.75
CA GLY A 133 -3.74 17.73 -23.61
C GLY A 133 -4.23 17.87 -22.17
N THR A 134 -5.50 17.56 -21.95
CA THR A 134 -6.12 17.50 -20.62
C THR A 134 -6.28 16.05 -20.20
N PHE A 135 -6.06 15.80 -18.90
CA PHE A 135 -6.13 14.47 -18.32
C PHE A 135 -7.18 14.45 -17.22
N ASN A 136 -8.13 13.51 -17.34
CA ASN A 136 -9.14 13.29 -16.32
C ASN A 136 -8.55 12.62 -15.08
N ASN A 137 -7.60 11.70 -15.26
CA ASN A 137 -6.89 11.08 -14.15
C ASN A 137 -5.64 11.88 -13.79
N LEU A 138 -5.72 12.56 -12.64
CA LEU A 138 -4.65 13.33 -12.03
C LEU A 138 -4.08 12.61 -10.80
N GLY A 139 -4.06 11.27 -10.84
CA GLY A 139 -3.37 10.43 -9.87
C GLY A 139 -1.85 10.55 -10.01
N VAL A 140 -1.16 10.91 -8.93
CA VAL A 140 0.29 11.13 -8.92
C VAL A 140 0.98 10.17 -7.95
N PRO A 141 1.65 9.11 -8.42
CA PRO A 141 2.35 8.18 -7.54
C PRO A 141 3.35 8.86 -6.62
N GLY A 142 3.32 8.52 -5.33
CA GLY A 142 4.17 9.10 -4.29
C GLY A 142 3.73 10.50 -3.79
N ALA A 143 2.63 11.06 -4.31
CA ALA A 143 2.10 12.32 -3.78
C ALA A 143 1.50 12.12 -2.38
N LYS A 144 1.88 12.99 -1.44
CA LYS A 144 1.18 13.25 -0.19
C LYS A 144 0.10 14.31 -0.42
N SER A 145 -0.85 14.43 0.49
CA SER A 145 -1.98 15.36 0.43
C SER A 145 -1.56 16.78 0.02
N TYR A 146 -0.56 17.35 0.69
CA TYR A 146 -0.12 18.73 0.48
C TYR A 146 0.58 18.97 -0.86
N HIS A 147 1.07 17.91 -1.53
CA HIS A 147 1.67 18.05 -2.86
C HIS A 147 0.65 18.45 -3.93
N LEU A 148 -0.64 18.13 -3.75
CA LEU A 148 -1.68 18.46 -4.74
C LEU A 148 -1.92 19.98 -4.85
N LEU A 149 -1.52 20.74 -3.82
CA LEU A 149 -1.57 22.21 -3.77
C LEU A 149 -0.19 22.85 -3.99
N ALA A 150 0.88 22.07 -4.14
CA ALA A 150 2.24 22.59 -4.20
C ALA A 150 2.52 23.18 -5.59
N PRO A 151 2.85 24.48 -5.70
CA PRO A 151 3.33 25.04 -6.95
C PRO A 151 4.69 24.43 -7.31
N ASN A 152 5.01 24.41 -8.60
CA ASN A 152 6.24 23.83 -9.13
C ASN A 152 6.35 22.30 -9.00
N TYR A 153 5.32 21.60 -8.53
CA TYR A 153 5.34 20.14 -8.39
C TYR A 153 5.47 19.41 -9.73
N GLY A 154 5.07 20.07 -10.83
CA GLY A 154 5.22 19.61 -12.21
C GLY A 154 6.50 20.12 -12.91
N SER A 155 7.44 20.72 -12.18
CA SER A 155 8.67 21.28 -12.77
C SER A 155 9.79 20.25 -12.84
N ALA A 156 10.28 19.93 -14.05
CA ALA A 156 11.40 18.99 -14.22
C ALA A 156 12.67 19.42 -13.47
N ALA A 157 12.88 20.73 -13.27
CA ALA A 157 14.01 21.26 -12.52
C ALA A 157 13.97 20.88 -11.02
N GLY A 158 12.79 20.57 -10.47
CA GLY A 158 12.62 20.19 -9.08
C GLY A 158 12.88 18.72 -8.78
N ILE A 159 13.03 17.86 -9.79
CA ILE A 159 13.15 16.40 -9.58
C ILE A 159 14.40 16.05 -8.76
N MET A 160 15.57 16.59 -9.15
CA MET A 160 16.82 16.30 -8.45
C MET A 160 16.86 16.87 -7.03
N ALA A 161 16.11 17.94 -6.78
CA ALA A 161 15.97 18.56 -5.46
C ALA A 161 14.88 17.91 -4.61
N GLY A 162 14.12 16.95 -5.14
CA GLY A 162 12.99 16.32 -4.44
C GLY A 162 11.77 17.22 -4.25
N THR A 163 11.70 18.36 -4.95
CA THR A 163 10.61 19.34 -4.83
C THR A 163 9.53 19.19 -5.91
N ALA A 164 9.78 18.33 -6.91
CA ALA A 164 8.82 17.99 -7.98
C ALA A 164 8.66 16.48 -8.12
N ASN A 165 7.55 16.06 -8.72
CA ASN A 165 7.24 14.65 -8.93
C ASN A 165 7.43 14.25 -10.40
N PRO A 166 8.24 13.23 -10.68
CA PRO A 166 8.57 12.85 -12.05
C PRO A 166 7.36 12.33 -12.85
N TYR A 167 6.29 11.85 -12.20
CA TYR A 167 5.06 11.49 -12.90
C TYR A 167 4.25 12.74 -13.26
N PHE A 168 4.11 13.71 -12.36
CA PHE A 168 3.33 14.93 -12.65
C PHE A 168 4.01 15.83 -13.68
N VAL A 169 5.35 15.90 -13.67
CA VAL A 169 6.14 16.61 -14.70
C VAL A 169 5.76 16.19 -16.13
N ARG A 170 5.37 14.92 -16.32
CA ARG A 170 5.00 14.41 -17.64
C ARG A 170 3.70 14.98 -18.17
N PHE A 171 2.79 15.50 -17.35
CA PHE A 171 1.46 15.91 -17.80
C PHE A 171 0.92 17.20 -17.16
N ALA A 172 1.72 17.87 -16.32
CA ALA A 172 1.38 19.15 -15.74
C ALA A 172 1.18 20.22 -16.83
N SER A 173 0.07 20.96 -16.80
CA SER A 173 -0.25 21.97 -17.83
C SER A 173 0.81 23.08 -17.97
N SER A 174 1.57 23.32 -16.91
CA SER A 174 2.76 24.16 -16.89
C SER A 174 3.69 23.73 -15.75
N PRO A 175 4.99 24.08 -15.78
CA PRO A 175 5.90 23.73 -14.69
C PRO A 175 5.46 24.24 -13.32
N SER A 176 4.80 25.41 -13.23
CA SER A 176 4.40 26.05 -11.97
C SER A 176 2.99 25.70 -11.51
N THR A 177 2.23 24.92 -12.28
CA THR A 177 0.85 24.54 -11.92
C THR A 177 0.80 23.65 -10.67
N THR A 178 -0.42 23.48 -10.15
CA THR A 178 -0.73 22.51 -9.08
C THR A 178 -1.64 21.44 -9.66
N VAL A 179 -1.65 20.25 -9.06
CA VAL A 179 -2.57 19.17 -9.47
C VAL A 179 -4.02 19.63 -9.35
N LEU A 180 -4.36 20.39 -8.29
CA LEU A 180 -5.69 20.98 -8.14
C LEU A 180 -6.02 21.98 -9.25
N ALA A 181 -5.09 22.87 -9.63
CA ALA A 181 -5.34 23.85 -10.68
C ALA A 181 -5.63 23.18 -12.03
N ASP A 182 -4.88 22.13 -12.38
CA ASP A 182 -5.11 21.34 -13.60
C ASP A 182 -6.47 20.61 -13.58
N ALA A 183 -6.95 20.20 -12.40
CA ALA A 183 -8.30 19.65 -12.23
C ALA A 183 -9.39 20.71 -12.46
N LEU A 184 -9.26 21.87 -11.80
CA LEU A 184 -10.27 22.92 -11.82
C LEU A 184 -10.40 23.61 -13.18
N ALA A 185 -9.31 23.66 -13.96
CA ALA A 185 -9.30 24.20 -15.31
C ALA A 185 -10.24 23.44 -16.27
N GLN A 186 -10.58 22.19 -15.95
CA GLN A 186 -11.47 21.34 -16.75
C GLN A 186 -12.95 21.55 -16.42
N ASP A 187 -13.26 22.31 -15.36
CA ASP A 187 -14.62 22.58 -14.87
C ASP A 187 -15.41 21.30 -14.55
N PRO A 188 -14.95 20.50 -13.56
CA PRO A 188 -15.51 19.18 -13.26
C PRO A 188 -16.98 19.24 -12.85
N THR A 189 -17.76 18.24 -13.26
CA THR A 189 -19.13 18.02 -12.78
C THR A 189 -19.20 16.92 -11.73
N PHE A 190 -18.22 16.01 -11.76
CA PHE A 190 -18.03 14.97 -10.76
C PHE A 190 -16.55 14.74 -10.47
N PHE A 191 -16.17 14.44 -9.22
CA PHE A 191 -14.80 14.08 -8.88
C PHE A 191 -14.69 12.86 -7.97
N SER A 192 -13.54 12.19 -8.02
CA SER A 192 -13.08 11.29 -6.96
C SER A 192 -11.84 11.87 -6.31
N LEU A 193 -11.77 11.85 -4.97
CA LEU A 193 -10.60 12.25 -4.21
C LEU A 193 -10.20 11.13 -3.24
N PHE A 194 -9.12 10.42 -3.58
CA PHE A 194 -8.52 9.42 -2.71
C PHE A 194 -7.03 9.73 -2.54
N ILE A 195 -6.72 10.47 -1.48
CA ILE A 195 -5.39 10.97 -1.16
C ILE A 195 -5.18 10.93 0.35
N GLY A 196 -3.93 10.74 0.78
CA GLY A 196 -3.56 10.73 2.20
C GLY A 196 -2.81 9.47 2.62
N GLY A 197 -2.80 8.43 1.78
CA GLY A 197 -2.09 7.19 2.10
C GLY A 197 -0.59 7.43 2.28
N ASN A 198 0.03 8.18 1.36
CA ASN A 198 1.46 8.51 1.41
C ASN A 198 1.85 9.42 2.58
N ASP A 199 0.89 10.11 3.22
CA ASP A 199 1.13 10.95 4.40
C ASP A 199 1.53 10.13 5.64
N VAL A 200 1.38 8.80 5.60
CA VAL A 200 1.88 7.83 6.60
C VAL A 200 2.66 6.67 5.98
N LEU A 201 2.37 6.28 4.73
CA LEU A 201 2.95 5.09 4.12
C LEU A 201 4.46 5.21 3.93
N LEU A 202 4.98 6.37 3.51
CA LEU A 202 6.42 6.52 3.25
C LEU A 202 7.24 6.41 4.54
N TYR A 203 6.70 6.88 5.67
CA TYR A 203 7.25 6.62 7.00
C TYR A 203 7.29 5.12 7.29
N ALA A 204 6.14 4.44 7.14
CA ALA A 204 5.99 3.03 7.44
C ALA A 204 6.90 2.12 6.58
N THR A 205 6.92 2.32 5.26
CA THR A 205 7.75 1.52 4.33
C THR A 205 9.24 1.84 4.40
N SER A 206 9.61 2.94 5.06
CA SER A 206 11.00 3.25 5.37
C SER A 206 11.50 2.60 6.67
N GLY A 207 10.63 1.87 7.38
CA GLY A 207 10.93 1.32 8.69
C GLY A 207 11.09 2.42 9.74
N GLY A 208 10.19 3.41 9.72
CA GLY A 208 10.10 4.45 10.75
C GLY A 208 11.20 5.52 10.75
N THR A 209 12.13 5.49 9.78
CA THR A 209 13.26 6.43 9.70
C THR A 209 12.91 7.92 9.56
N GLY A 210 11.66 8.24 9.24
CA GLY A 210 11.16 9.60 9.18
C GLY A 210 10.79 10.17 10.55
N LYS A 211 10.06 11.28 10.56
CA LYS A 211 9.55 11.91 11.79
C LYS A 211 8.05 12.11 11.75
N ASP A 212 7.39 11.99 12.90
CA ASP A 212 6.06 12.55 13.11
C ASP A 212 6.15 14.07 13.19
N GLN A 213 5.56 14.77 12.21
CA GLN A 213 5.59 16.23 12.12
C GLN A 213 4.48 16.91 12.93
N THR A 214 3.77 16.20 13.81
CA THR A 214 2.77 16.78 14.71
C THR A 214 3.28 18.05 15.39
N GLY A 215 2.59 19.17 15.16
CA GLY A 215 2.92 20.51 15.66
C GLY A 215 3.77 21.37 14.71
N ASN A 216 4.23 20.84 13.57
CA ASN A 216 4.96 21.60 12.56
C ASN A 216 4.03 22.02 11.41
N PRO A 217 3.62 23.30 11.30
CA PRO A 217 2.66 23.73 10.28
C PRO A 217 3.26 23.92 8.88
N ASN A 218 4.57 23.74 8.69
CA ASN A 218 5.26 24.03 7.44
C ASN A 218 5.67 22.75 6.67
N PRO A 219 4.84 22.25 5.73
CA PRO A 219 5.16 21.04 4.98
C PRO A 219 6.41 21.15 4.09
N ALA A 220 6.89 22.36 3.79
CA ALA A 220 8.13 22.54 3.02
C ALA A 220 9.39 22.11 3.80
N THR A 221 9.28 21.87 5.12
CA THR A 221 10.37 21.39 5.97
C THR A 221 10.37 19.87 6.15
N TYR A 222 9.36 19.17 5.64
CA TYR A 222 9.19 17.74 5.86
C TYR A 222 10.14 16.94 4.98
N GLY A 223 10.72 15.89 5.54
CA GLY A 223 11.39 14.84 4.78
C GLY A 223 10.39 13.95 4.03
N THR A 224 10.88 13.28 2.99
CA THR A 224 10.07 12.37 2.16
C THR A 224 9.37 11.29 2.99
N SER A 225 10.06 10.72 3.98
CA SER A 225 9.54 9.66 4.85
C SER A 225 8.81 10.19 6.09
N ASP A 226 8.58 11.49 6.24
CA ASP A 226 7.92 12.01 7.44
C ASP A 226 6.41 11.77 7.43
N ILE A 227 5.80 11.63 8.61
CA ILE A 227 4.35 11.67 8.74
C ILE A 227 3.90 13.13 8.67
N THR A 228 2.88 13.43 7.87
CA THR A 228 2.32 14.79 7.75
C THR A 228 1.70 15.26 9.08
N ASP A 229 1.80 16.55 9.42
CA ASP A 229 1.06 17.08 10.57
C ASP A 229 -0.47 16.97 10.35
N PRO A 230 -1.24 16.51 11.35
CA PRO A 230 -2.71 16.41 11.23
C PRO A 230 -3.43 17.72 10.91
N ALA A 231 -2.97 18.88 11.39
CA ALA A 231 -3.59 20.15 11.08
C ALA A 231 -3.26 20.62 9.66
N VAL A 232 -2.03 20.36 9.18
CA VAL A 232 -1.66 20.57 7.77
C VAL A 232 -2.52 19.70 6.85
N PHE A 233 -2.64 18.40 7.15
CA PHE A 233 -3.52 17.50 6.39
C PHE A 233 -4.97 18.04 6.37
N ALA A 234 -5.50 18.42 7.54
CA ALA A 234 -6.87 18.92 7.65
C ALA A 234 -7.11 20.18 6.81
N ASN A 235 -6.19 21.14 6.85
CA ASN A 235 -6.26 22.36 6.06
C ASN A 235 -6.21 22.07 4.55
N VAL A 236 -5.24 21.28 4.12
CA VAL A 236 -5.05 20.90 2.72
C VAL A 236 -6.26 20.16 2.18
N TYR A 237 -6.74 19.13 2.90
CA TYR A 237 -7.87 18.32 2.45
C TYR A 237 -9.15 19.16 2.34
N SER A 238 -9.40 20.03 3.33
CA SER A 238 -10.54 20.96 3.30
C SER A 238 -10.47 21.93 2.12
N ASN A 239 -9.28 22.46 1.80
CA ASN A 239 -9.06 23.35 0.67
C ASN A 239 -9.28 22.63 -0.68
N LEU A 240 -8.76 21.42 -0.84
CA LEU A 240 -8.97 20.58 -2.03
C LEU A 240 -10.47 20.38 -2.28
N VAL A 241 -11.20 19.89 -1.29
CA VAL A 241 -12.63 19.60 -1.45
C VAL A 241 -13.44 20.87 -1.63
N THR A 242 -13.15 21.94 -0.89
CA THR A 242 -13.86 23.23 -1.05
C THR A 242 -13.69 23.77 -2.47
N ALA A 243 -12.49 23.71 -3.04
CA ALA A 243 -12.26 24.18 -4.40
C ALA A 243 -12.95 23.30 -5.44
N LEU A 244 -12.90 21.97 -5.29
CA LEU A 244 -13.57 21.03 -6.20
C LEU A 244 -15.10 21.19 -6.18
N THR A 245 -15.68 21.51 -5.02
CA THR A 245 -17.14 21.67 -4.86
C THR A 245 -17.63 23.10 -5.11
N ALA A 246 -16.73 24.08 -5.30
CA ALA A 246 -17.08 25.51 -5.38
C ALA A 246 -18.07 25.85 -6.50
N LYS A 247 -18.07 25.07 -7.58
CA LYS A 247 -18.98 25.23 -8.73
C LYS A 247 -20.12 24.21 -8.76
N GLY A 248 -20.36 23.52 -7.65
CA GLY A 248 -21.43 22.53 -7.52
C GLY A 248 -21.08 21.13 -8.01
N ALA A 249 -19.80 20.84 -8.29
CA ALA A 249 -19.38 19.48 -8.63
C ALA A 249 -19.71 18.54 -7.46
N LYS A 250 -20.32 17.40 -7.78
CA LYS A 250 -20.53 16.30 -6.83
C LYS A 250 -19.28 15.44 -6.79
N GLY A 251 -19.16 14.55 -5.82
CA GLY A 251 -18.00 13.67 -5.78
C GLY A 251 -18.07 12.54 -4.78
N VAL A 252 -17.03 11.74 -4.81
CA VAL A 252 -16.81 10.60 -3.91
C VAL A 252 -15.43 10.72 -3.29
N VAL A 253 -15.36 10.50 -1.98
CA VAL A 253 -14.11 10.50 -1.24
C VAL A 253 -13.97 9.20 -0.46
N ALA A 254 -12.73 8.82 -0.17
CA ALA A 254 -12.42 7.61 0.56
C ALA A 254 -11.58 7.93 1.79
N ASN A 255 -11.88 7.27 2.90
CA ASN A 255 -10.98 7.25 4.05
C ASN A 255 -9.74 6.40 3.76
N LEU A 256 -8.75 6.48 4.65
CA LEU A 256 -7.50 5.75 4.57
C LEU A 256 -7.58 4.44 5.37
N PRO A 257 -7.09 3.33 4.81
CA PRO A 257 -7.03 2.08 5.55
C PRO A 257 -5.87 2.10 6.55
N TYR A 258 -5.91 1.21 7.55
CA TYR A 258 -4.73 0.99 8.40
C TYR A 258 -3.65 0.25 7.61
N ILE A 259 -2.66 0.99 7.11
CA ILE A 259 -1.63 0.47 6.21
C ILE A 259 -0.81 -0.67 6.81
N THR A 260 -0.76 -0.80 8.14
CA THR A 260 -0.07 -1.91 8.84
C THR A 260 -0.74 -3.27 8.62
N ALA A 261 -1.97 -3.31 8.09
CA ALA A 261 -2.64 -4.55 7.66
C ALA A 261 -2.29 -4.95 6.22
N LEU A 262 -1.51 -4.14 5.50
CA LEU A 262 -1.08 -4.46 4.14
C LEU A 262 -0.09 -5.64 4.14
N PRO A 263 -0.06 -6.44 3.06
CA PRO A 263 0.86 -7.58 2.94
C PRO A 263 2.34 -7.20 3.13
N HIS A 264 2.71 -5.96 2.79
CA HIS A 264 4.04 -5.41 3.02
C HIS A 264 4.51 -5.56 4.48
N PHE A 265 3.59 -5.53 5.46
CA PHE A 265 3.90 -5.58 6.89
C PHE A 265 3.54 -6.91 7.55
N THR A 266 2.71 -7.72 6.91
CA THR A 266 2.14 -8.95 7.51
C THR A 266 2.69 -10.25 6.91
N THR A 267 3.43 -10.18 5.80
CA THR A 267 3.93 -11.38 5.10
C THR A 267 5.08 -12.07 5.82
N ILE A 268 6.00 -11.31 6.41
CA ILE A 268 7.18 -11.86 7.07
C ILE A 268 6.90 -11.96 8.57
N PRO A 269 6.88 -13.18 9.15
CA PRO A 269 6.63 -13.32 10.57
C PRO A 269 7.83 -12.78 11.37
N TYR A 270 7.58 -12.36 12.62
CA TYR A 270 8.63 -11.88 13.53
C TYR A 270 9.64 -12.98 13.91
N ASN A 271 9.27 -14.25 13.78
CA ASN A 271 10.05 -15.44 14.14
C ASN A 271 10.26 -16.44 12.98
N PRO A 272 10.83 -16.02 11.83
CA PRO A 272 11.04 -16.90 10.69
C PRO A 272 12.24 -17.84 10.89
N LEU A 273 13.07 -17.65 11.92
CA LEU A 273 14.33 -18.37 12.05
C LEU A 273 14.10 -19.83 12.47
N THR A 274 14.60 -20.76 11.68
CA THR A 274 14.63 -22.20 11.95
C THR A 274 16.03 -22.73 11.63
N ALA A 275 16.32 -23.99 11.98
CA ALA A 275 17.54 -24.64 11.52
C ALA A 275 17.68 -24.56 10.00
N LYS A 276 16.60 -24.77 9.24
CA LYS A 276 16.64 -24.71 7.77
C LYS A 276 17.00 -23.31 7.26
N THR A 277 16.40 -22.24 7.80
CA THR A 277 16.72 -20.87 7.34
C THR A 277 18.14 -20.45 7.72
N ILE A 278 18.60 -20.77 8.94
CA ILE A 278 19.96 -20.44 9.41
C ILE A 278 21.02 -21.26 8.66
N GLY A 279 20.71 -22.49 8.27
CA GLY A 279 21.60 -23.37 7.52
C GLY A 279 21.50 -23.24 6.00
N LYS A 280 20.83 -22.21 5.45
CA LYS A 280 20.64 -22.01 4.00
C LYS A 280 20.06 -23.24 3.30
N ASP A 281 18.90 -23.67 3.81
CA ASP A 281 18.15 -24.86 3.42
C ASP A 281 18.71 -26.21 3.90
N ASP A 282 19.81 -26.22 4.65
CA ASP A 282 20.37 -27.41 5.33
C ASP A 282 20.11 -27.37 6.85
N ALA A 283 19.21 -28.23 7.34
CA ALA A 283 18.85 -28.25 8.75
C ALA A 283 19.98 -28.75 9.68
N VAL A 284 20.91 -29.59 9.20
CA VAL A 284 22.01 -30.13 10.01
C VAL A 284 23.07 -29.05 10.23
N VAL A 285 23.42 -28.33 9.16
CA VAL A 285 24.29 -27.15 9.23
C VAL A 285 23.65 -26.09 10.12
N GLY A 286 22.34 -25.86 9.94
CA GLY A 286 21.57 -24.92 10.75
C GLY A 286 21.59 -25.21 12.24
N LEU A 287 21.36 -26.46 12.65
CA LEU A 287 21.40 -26.85 14.06
C LEU A 287 22.79 -26.65 14.66
N THR A 288 23.84 -26.96 13.90
CA THR A 288 25.23 -26.72 14.32
C THR A 288 25.48 -25.23 14.53
N ASN A 289 25.02 -24.39 13.60
CA ASN A 289 25.13 -22.93 13.68
C ASN A 289 24.33 -22.36 14.87
N ILE A 290 23.11 -22.86 15.13
CA ILE A 290 22.30 -22.46 16.29
C ILE A 290 23.05 -22.74 17.59
N LYS A 291 23.62 -23.95 17.74
CA LYS A 291 24.39 -24.32 18.94
C LYS A 291 25.60 -23.41 19.14
N ALA A 292 26.33 -23.09 18.06
CA ALA A 292 27.44 -22.15 18.11
C ALA A 292 26.99 -20.74 18.52
N LEU A 293 25.93 -20.21 17.90
CA LEU A 293 25.35 -18.90 18.23
C LEU A 293 24.88 -18.83 19.69
N ASN A 294 24.24 -19.89 20.19
CA ASN A 294 23.79 -19.98 21.57
C ASN A 294 24.96 -19.97 22.55
N ALA A 295 26.01 -20.75 22.28
CA ALA A 295 27.18 -20.82 23.15
C ALA A 295 28.03 -19.53 23.12
N GLN A 296 28.20 -18.93 21.95
CA GLN A 296 29.21 -17.88 21.72
C GLN A 296 28.64 -16.45 21.74
N LEU A 297 27.35 -16.27 21.44
CA LEU A 297 26.73 -14.94 21.31
C LEU A 297 25.52 -14.77 22.22
N TYR A 298 24.46 -15.55 22.01
CA TYR A 298 23.18 -15.37 22.69
C TYR A 298 23.27 -15.68 24.19
N GLY A 299 24.00 -16.73 24.59
CA GLY A 299 24.23 -17.06 25.99
C GLY A 299 24.96 -15.96 26.76
N PRO A 300 26.16 -15.53 26.32
CA PRO A 300 26.88 -14.41 26.94
C PRO A 300 26.07 -13.11 26.97
N LEU A 301 25.39 -12.74 25.87
CA LEU A 301 24.52 -11.55 25.83
C LEU A 301 23.39 -11.66 26.85
N LYS A 302 22.69 -12.79 26.90
CA LYS A 302 21.60 -13.01 27.87
C LYS A 302 22.10 -12.89 29.31
N GLN A 303 23.25 -13.48 29.64
CA GLN A 303 23.82 -13.42 30.98
C GLN A 303 24.11 -11.97 31.40
N VAL A 304 24.83 -11.22 30.57
CA VAL A 304 25.17 -9.82 30.87
C VAL A 304 23.91 -8.95 30.93
N LEU A 305 23.00 -9.09 29.97
CA LEU A 305 21.75 -8.34 29.96
C LEU A 305 20.89 -8.66 31.19
N THR A 306 20.87 -9.90 31.66
CA THR A 306 20.17 -10.28 32.90
C THR A 306 20.76 -9.55 34.11
N ALA A 307 22.09 -9.48 34.22
CA ALA A 307 22.77 -8.71 35.27
C ALA A 307 22.48 -7.20 35.19
N LEU A 308 22.13 -6.69 34.01
CA LEU A 308 21.73 -5.30 33.76
C LEU A 308 20.21 -5.07 33.83
N ASN A 309 19.42 -6.03 34.34
CA ASN A 309 17.95 -5.97 34.39
C ASN A 309 17.26 -5.86 33.01
N ALA A 310 17.88 -6.42 31.98
CA ALA A 310 17.42 -6.41 30.59
C ALA A 310 17.42 -7.82 29.96
N GLY A 311 17.40 -8.88 30.78
CA GLY A 311 17.55 -10.28 30.36
C GLY A 311 16.50 -10.76 29.35
N ASP A 312 15.33 -10.12 29.32
CA ASP A 312 14.23 -10.45 28.41
C ASP A 312 14.46 -9.97 26.97
N ARG A 313 15.47 -9.14 26.72
CA ARG A 313 15.77 -8.65 25.37
C ARG A 313 16.22 -9.78 24.44
N ILE A 314 17.00 -10.75 24.93
CA ILE A 314 17.61 -11.78 24.09
C ILE A 314 17.51 -13.14 24.78
N ASN A 315 16.90 -14.11 24.10
CA ASN A 315 16.84 -15.51 24.50
C ASN A 315 17.62 -16.41 23.53
N LEU A 316 18.07 -17.57 24.03
CA LEU A 316 18.69 -18.58 23.19
C LEU A 316 17.76 -18.98 22.02
N LEU A 317 18.34 -19.18 20.85
CA LEU A 317 17.66 -19.67 19.67
C LEU A 317 17.19 -21.11 19.90
N SER A 318 15.99 -21.42 19.43
CA SER A 318 15.40 -22.75 19.48
C SER A 318 16.14 -23.72 18.56
N GLU A 319 16.49 -24.89 19.08
CA GLU A 319 17.09 -25.99 18.30
C GLU A 319 16.05 -26.81 17.52
N THR A 320 14.77 -26.74 17.91
CA THR A 320 13.70 -27.60 17.38
C THR A 320 12.52 -26.83 16.78
N GLY A 321 12.42 -25.53 17.05
CA GLY A 321 11.31 -24.69 16.62
C GLY A 321 11.76 -23.38 15.97
N THR A 322 10.84 -22.43 15.92
CA THR A 322 11.09 -21.09 15.38
C THR A 322 11.71 -20.17 16.42
N SER A 323 12.59 -19.26 16.00
CA SER A 323 13.16 -18.19 16.84
C SER A 323 12.87 -16.81 16.25
N PRO A 324 12.67 -15.78 17.10
CA PRO A 324 12.54 -14.40 16.65
C PRO A 324 13.79 -13.87 15.94
N LEU A 325 13.59 -12.95 14.99
CA LEU A 325 14.67 -12.14 14.43
C LEU A 325 15.29 -11.25 15.52
N LEU A 326 16.59 -11.00 15.41
CA LEU A 326 17.26 -9.96 16.18
C LEU A 326 17.05 -8.60 15.49
N ILE A 327 16.57 -7.60 16.24
CA ILE A 327 16.31 -6.25 15.75
C ILE A 327 16.95 -5.21 16.66
N LYS A 328 17.20 -4.01 16.13
CA LYS A 328 17.43 -2.81 16.91
C LYS A 328 16.07 -2.22 17.29
N ASP A 329 15.94 -1.79 18.54
CA ASP A 329 14.75 -1.09 19.04
C ASP A 329 15.22 0.17 19.78
N GLU A 330 15.10 1.30 19.10
CA GLU A 330 15.52 2.62 19.53
C GLU A 330 14.68 3.19 20.68
N SER A 331 13.53 2.58 21.01
CA SER A 331 12.76 2.91 22.21
C SER A 331 13.39 2.36 23.49
N LEU A 332 14.29 1.37 23.39
CA LEU A 332 14.96 0.78 24.55
C LEU A 332 16.02 1.70 25.13
N THR A 333 16.19 1.65 26.45
CA THR A 333 17.37 2.24 27.11
C THR A 333 18.65 1.68 26.47
N ASN A 334 19.51 2.58 25.99
CA ASN A 334 20.76 2.20 25.38
C ASN A 334 21.78 1.72 26.44
N LEU A 335 22.13 0.45 26.38
CA LEU A 335 23.08 -0.22 27.27
C LEU A 335 24.49 -0.37 26.67
N ALA A 336 24.81 0.37 25.60
CA ALA A 336 26.08 0.23 24.89
C ALA A 336 27.30 0.32 25.81
N ALA A 337 27.37 1.34 26.68
CA ALA A 337 28.49 1.54 27.59
C ALA A 337 28.61 0.40 28.62
N GLN A 338 27.48 -0.07 29.15
CA GLN A 338 27.42 -1.15 30.12
C GLN A 338 27.84 -2.49 29.51
N LEU A 339 27.38 -2.77 28.29
CA LEU A 339 27.79 -3.96 27.54
C LEU A 339 29.28 -3.90 27.19
N THR A 340 29.80 -2.75 26.74
CA THR A 340 31.24 -2.57 26.51
C THR A 340 32.05 -2.83 27.78
N ALA A 341 31.64 -2.27 28.92
CA ALA A 341 32.33 -2.51 30.19
C ALA A 341 32.31 -3.99 30.57
N ALA A 342 31.16 -4.65 30.48
CA ALA A 342 30.99 -6.05 30.87
C ALA A 342 31.77 -7.03 29.99
N PHE A 343 31.88 -6.77 28.68
CA PHE A 343 32.59 -7.65 27.75
C PHE A 343 34.08 -7.34 27.60
N THR A 344 34.57 -6.20 28.08
CA THR A 344 35.99 -5.82 27.96
C THR A 344 36.94 -6.88 28.57
N PRO A 345 36.69 -7.47 29.75
CA PRO A 345 37.57 -8.48 30.33
C PRO A 345 37.67 -9.77 29.51
N THR A 346 36.63 -10.14 28.76
CA THR A 346 36.57 -11.42 28.03
C THR A 346 36.86 -11.28 26.53
N LEU A 347 36.48 -10.16 25.91
CA LEU A 347 36.60 -9.96 24.46
C LEU A 347 37.72 -8.96 24.08
N GLY A 348 38.27 -8.24 25.06
CA GLY A 348 39.15 -7.10 24.84
C GLY A 348 38.40 -5.83 24.43
N ALA A 349 39.06 -4.68 24.59
CA ALA A 349 38.41 -3.36 24.45
C ALA A 349 37.75 -3.13 23.09
N GLN A 350 38.41 -3.51 22.00
CA GLN A 350 37.89 -3.27 20.64
C GLN A 350 36.62 -4.07 20.35
N ASN A 351 36.62 -5.37 20.64
CA ASN A 351 35.45 -6.22 20.41
C ASN A 351 34.32 -5.85 21.36
N ALA A 352 34.62 -5.52 22.63
CA ALA A 352 33.60 -5.08 23.57
C ALA A 352 32.95 -3.75 23.17
N ALA A 353 33.70 -2.82 22.58
CA ALA A 353 33.17 -1.59 22.01
C ALA A 353 32.20 -1.90 20.84
N PHE A 354 32.57 -2.83 19.97
CA PHE A 354 31.70 -3.30 18.90
C PHE A 354 30.41 -3.95 19.43
N TYR A 355 30.50 -4.81 20.44
CA TYR A 355 29.33 -5.41 21.09
C TYR A 355 28.40 -4.36 21.70
N GLY A 356 28.97 -3.35 22.38
CA GLY A 356 28.18 -2.25 22.92
C GLY A 356 27.44 -1.48 21.83
N ALA A 357 28.13 -1.12 20.75
CA ALA A 357 27.54 -0.37 19.64
C ALA A 357 26.41 -1.14 18.94
N VAL A 358 26.57 -2.45 18.75
CA VAL A 358 25.60 -3.29 18.02
C VAL A 358 24.43 -3.72 18.90
N PHE A 359 24.70 -4.14 20.14
CA PHE A 359 23.69 -4.79 21.00
C PHE A 359 23.12 -3.87 22.09
N GLY A 360 23.61 -2.62 22.22
CA GLY A 360 23.15 -1.64 23.20
C GLY A 360 21.63 -1.44 23.24
N GLN A 361 20.99 -1.52 22.08
CA GLN A 361 19.54 -1.41 21.90
C GLN A 361 18.98 -2.59 21.09
N ALA A 362 19.69 -3.73 21.08
CA ALA A 362 19.18 -4.92 20.39
C ALA A 362 18.23 -5.72 21.27
N ARG A 363 17.22 -6.31 20.64
CA ARG A 363 16.37 -7.34 21.22
C ARG A 363 15.86 -8.30 20.15
N GLN A 364 15.35 -9.43 20.58
CA GLN A 364 14.53 -10.27 19.72
C GLN A 364 13.19 -9.59 19.42
N ALA A 365 12.72 -9.79 18.18
CA ALA A 365 11.43 -9.34 17.71
C ALA A 365 10.30 -10.02 18.50
N LYS A 366 9.16 -9.35 18.54
CA LYS A 366 7.91 -9.76 19.18
C LYS A 366 6.81 -9.80 18.13
N ALA A 367 5.70 -10.48 18.44
CA ALA A 367 4.53 -10.53 17.56
C ALA A 367 3.90 -9.16 17.27
N THR A 368 4.25 -8.14 18.05
CA THR A 368 3.81 -6.75 17.88
C THR A 368 4.71 -5.94 16.95
N ASP A 369 5.87 -6.46 16.55
CA ASP A 369 6.71 -5.84 15.53
C ASP A 369 6.29 -6.28 14.14
N LEU A 370 6.43 -5.41 13.15
CA LEU A 370 6.10 -5.71 11.76
C LEU A 370 7.39 -5.74 10.94
N ILE A 371 7.72 -6.91 10.37
CA ILE A 371 8.89 -7.07 9.52
C ILE A 371 8.51 -6.71 8.09
N LEU A 372 9.19 -5.72 7.53
CA LEU A 372 8.89 -5.21 6.19
C LEU A 372 9.21 -6.28 5.13
N LEU A 373 8.35 -6.40 4.12
CA LEU A 373 8.44 -7.40 3.07
C LEU A 373 9.80 -7.45 2.35
N PRO A 374 10.44 -6.32 1.99
CA PRO A 374 11.78 -6.31 1.39
C PRO A 374 12.86 -6.98 2.26
N THR A 375 12.68 -7.03 3.58
CA THR A 375 13.64 -7.64 4.53
C THR A 375 13.87 -9.12 4.24
N LYS A 376 12.93 -9.82 3.58
CA LYS A 376 13.07 -11.24 3.25
C LYS A 376 14.39 -11.57 2.55
N GLN A 377 14.87 -10.70 1.65
CA GLN A 377 16.11 -10.93 0.91
C GLN A 377 17.37 -10.62 1.73
N ASP A 378 17.24 -9.88 2.83
CA ASP A 378 18.37 -9.42 3.64
C ASP A 378 18.63 -10.31 4.87
N ILE A 379 17.65 -11.12 5.31
CA ILE A 379 17.81 -12.02 6.47
C ILE A 379 18.98 -12.98 6.23
N GLY A 380 19.93 -12.96 7.16
CA GLY A 380 21.14 -13.78 7.12
C GLY A 380 22.25 -13.28 6.19
N LEU A 381 22.03 -12.20 5.43
CA LEU A 381 23.07 -11.56 4.62
C LEU A 381 23.94 -10.61 5.45
N PRO A 382 25.19 -10.38 5.03
CA PRO A 382 26.07 -9.42 5.67
C PRO A 382 25.64 -7.97 5.44
N PRO A 383 25.55 -7.16 6.51
CA PRO A 383 25.40 -5.72 6.38
C PRO A 383 26.60 -5.09 5.66
N THR A 384 26.35 -4.02 4.94
CA THR A 384 27.36 -3.13 4.36
C THR A 384 27.59 -1.93 5.29
N ALA A 385 28.64 -1.16 5.03
CA ALA A 385 28.87 0.10 5.75
C ALA A 385 27.67 1.07 5.68
N ALA A 386 26.93 1.05 4.57
CA ALA A 386 25.80 1.94 4.35
C ALA A 386 24.53 1.51 5.09
N ASN A 387 24.37 0.23 5.42
CA ASN A 387 23.12 -0.28 6.00
C ASN A 387 23.29 -0.93 7.40
N SER A 388 24.51 -0.99 7.93
CA SER A 388 24.77 -1.56 9.25
C SER A 388 24.30 -0.66 10.40
N GLY A 389 24.13 0.65 10.17
CA GLY A 389 23.81 1.61 11.22
C GLY A 389 25.02 2.05 12.06
N ILE A 390 26.21 1.50 11.81
CA ILE A 390 27.47 1.86 12.49
C ILE A 390 28.54 2.41 11.53
N GLY A 391 28.20 2.61 10.25
CA GLY A 391 29.09 3.22 9.25
C GLY A 391 30.23 2.32 8.76
N ILE A 392 30.30 1.06 9.21
CA ILE A 392 31.29 0.07 8.78
C ILE A 392 30.61 -1.26 8.44
N ALA A 393 31.24 -2.07 7.60
CA ALA A 393 30.81 -3.44 7.35
C ALA A 393 31.13 -4.30 8.59
N PRO A 394 30.13 -4.91 9.25
CA PRO A 394 30.36 -5.75 10.43
C PRO A 394 31.23 -6.97 10.12
N PRO A 395 32.20 -7.33 10.99
CA PRO A 395 33.04 -8.50 10.79
C PRO A 395 32.28 -9.80 11.07
N ALA A 396 32.62 -10.86 10.33
CA ALA A 396 32.16 -12.21 10.66
C ALA A 396 32.73 -12.67 12.03
N PRO A 397 31.97 -13.44 12.83
CA PRO A 397 30.64 -14.00 12.55
C PRO A 397 29.46 -13.08 12.95
N LEU A 398 29.69 -11.83 13.35
CA LEU A 398 28.66 -10.88 13.82
C LEU A 398 28.10 -10.03 12.68
N ASN A 399 27.75 -10.68 11.59
CA ASN A 399 27.38 -10.03 10.34
C ASN A 399 26.28 -10.80 9.60
N ALA A 400 25.28 -11.34 10.32
CA ALA A 400 24.11 -11.93 9.68
C ALA A 400 22.86 -11.20 10.14
N PHE A 401 22.27 -10.39 9.25
CA PHE A 401 21.07 -9.60 9.56
C PHE A 401 19.94 -10.47 10.13
N GLY A 402 19.37 -10.02 11.24
CA GLY A 402 18.30 -10.73 11.94
C GLY A 402 18.76 -11.96 12.73
N ILE A 403 20.03 -12.36 12.68
CA ILE A 403 20.54 -13.58 13.33
C ILE A 403 21.68 -13.25 14.30
N SER A 404 22.84 -12.81 13.80
CA SER A 404 24.00 -12.42 14.63
C SER A 404 24.26 -10.92 14.59
N TYR A 405 23.51 -10.19 13.76
CA TYR A 405 23.49 -8.74 13.67
C TYR A 405 22.04 -8.25 13.62
N PRO A 406 21.64 -7.26 14.44
CA PRO A 406 20.26 -6.78 14.48
C PRO A 406 19.84 -6.17 13.15
N LEU A 407 18.63 -6.47 12.70
CA LEU A 407 17.96 -5.67 11.68
C LEU A 407 17.87 -4.22 12.15
N GLN A 408 18.24 -3.28 11.29
CA GLN A 408 18.12 -1.85 11.52
C GLN A 408 16.71 -1.35 11.17
N ASP A 409 16.38 -0.12 11.60
CA ASP A 409 15.12 0.62 11.33
C ASP A 409 14.43 0.23 10.03
N LYS A 410 15.14 0.37 8.89
CA LYS A 410 14.59 0.15 7.54
C LYS A 410 13.93 -1.21 7.27
N HIS A 411 14.07 -2.16 8.19
CA HIS A 411 13.59 -3.53 8.09
C HIS A 411 12.37 -3.84 8.95
N VAL A 412 12.08 -3.02 9.96
CA VAL A 412 11.10 -3.32 11.01
C VAL A 412 10.33 -2.07 11.42
N LEU A 413 9.06 -2.21 11.75
CA LEU A 413 8.34 -1.24 12.56
C LEU A 413 8.15 -1.78 13.97
N ILE A 414 8.50 -0.98 14.96
CA ILE A 414 8.28 -1.28 16.38
C ILE A 414 6.96 -0.66 16.88
N PRO A 415 6.44 -1.06 18.07
CA PRO A 415 5.11 -0.65 18.52
C PRO A 415 4.91 0.87 18.66
N THR A 416 5.95 1.64 18.98
CA THR A 416 5.88 3.10 19.08
C THR A 416 5.59 3.73 17.72
N GLU A 417 6.28 3.30 16.67
CA GLU A 417 6.12 3.78 15.30
C GLU A 417 4.76 3.37 14.72
N ILE A 418 4.31 2.14 15.03
CA ILE A 418 2.96 1.65 14.67
C ILE A 418 1.88 2.52 15.31
N ALA A 419 2.09 2.98 16.56
CA ALA A 419 1.16 3.87 17.25
C ALA A 419 1.13 5.27 16.62
N GLU A 420 2.28 5.80 16.20
CA GLU A 420 2.37 7.08 15.46
C GLU A 420 1.59 7.01 14.14
N ILE A 421 1.82 5.97 13.33
CA ILE A 421 1.08 5.71 12.08
C ILE A 421 -0.42 5.68 12.33
N LYS A 422 -0.85 4.92 13.35
CA LYS A 422 -2.27 4.78 13.67
C LYS A 422 -2.89 6.12 14.09
N LYS A 423 -2.22 6.86 14.98
CA LYS A 423 -2.70 8.14 15.50
C LYS A 423 -2.89 9.16 14.36
N ALA A 424 -1.92 9.27 13.45
CA ALA A 424 -2.03 10.16 12.31
C ALA A 424 -3.16 9.73 11.36
N THR A 425 -3.24 8.44 11.04
CA THR A 425 -4.31 7.87 10.19
C THR A 425 -5.70 8.15 10.75
N ASP A 426 -5.90 8.00 12.07
CA ASP A 426 -7.16 8.29 12.74
C ASP A 426 -7.55 9.78 12.61
N ALA A 427 -6.58 10.68 12.78
CA ALA A 427 -6.81 12.12 12.66
C ALA A 427 -7.14 12.55 11.22
N TYR A 428 -6.47 11.97 10.22
CA TYR A 428 -6.77 12.20 8.81
C TYR A 428 -8.17 11.72 8.46
N ASN A 429 -8.53 10.51 8.90
CA ASN A 429 -9.85 9.92 8.64
C ASN A 429 -10.98 10.73 9.26
N ALA A 430 -10.79 11.26 10.48
CA ALA A 430 -11.75 12.17 11.10
C ALA A 430 -11.98 13.43 10.25
N THR A 431 -10.92 13.98 9.65
CA THR A 431 -11.03 15.13 8.73
C THR A 431 -11.79 14.74 7.47
N ILE A 432 -11.41 13.64 6.81
CA ILE A 432 -12.04 13.20 5.55
C ILE A 432 -13.53 13.00 5.76
N GLU A 433 -13.94 12.32 6.83
CA GLU A 433 -15.34 12.06 7.14
C GLU A 433 -16.11 13.36 7.42
N ALA A 434 -15.53 14.27 8.22
CA ALA A 434 -16.14 15.56 8.55
C ALA A 434 -16.37 16.41 7.28
N VAL A 435 -15.36 16.52 6.42
CA VAL A 435 -15.44 17.28 5.16
C VAL A 435 -16.41 16.63 4.18
N ALA A 436 -16.42 15.30 4.06
CA ALA A 436 -17.38 14.58 3.22
C ALA A 436 -18.82 14.86 3.65
N LYS A 437 -19.08 14.85 4.96
CA LYS A 437 -20.40 15.15 5.53
C LYS A 437 -20.80 16.60 5.29
N GLU A 438 -19.91 17.56 5.56
CA GLU A 438 -20.15 18.99 5.37
C GLU A 438 -20.50 19.31 3.92
N LYS A 439 -19.76 18.75 2.96
CA LYS A 439 -19.95 19.00 1.53
C LYS A 439 -20.97 18.09 0.86
N GLY A 440 -21.58 17.19 1.63
CA GLY A 440 -22.58 16.26 1.12
C GLY A 440 -22.05 15.34 0.02
N LEU A 441 -20.86 14.77 0.20
CA LEU A 441 -20.20 13.86 -0.75
C LEU A 441 -20.55 12.40 -0.46
N ALA A 442 -20.30 11.53 -1.45
CA ALA A 442 -20.26 10.10 -1.22
C ALA A 442 -18.99 9.73 -0.45
N PHE A 443 -19.08 8.78 0.48
CA PHE A 443 -17.97 8.40 1.35
C PHE A 443 -17.74 6.89 1.29
N VAL A 444 -16.50 6.49 1.07
CA VAL A 444 -16.05 5.10 0.99
C VAL A 444 -15.22 4.75 2.22
N ASP A 445 -15.61 3.69 2.93
CA ASP A 445 -14.86 3.15 4.09
C ASP A 445 -13.89 2.03 3.65
N THR A 446 -12.70 2.42 3.19
CA THR A 446 -11.63 1.50 2.79
C THR A 446 -10.99 0.79 3.98
N ARG A 447 -11.05 1.39 5.19
CA ARG A 447 -10.57 0.76 6.43
C ARG A 447 -11.35 -0.51 6.74
N ALA A 448 -12.67 -0.48 6.62
CA ALA A 448 -13.51 -1.67 6.79
C ALA A 448 -13.17 -2.74 5.74
N THR A 449 -13.03 -2.34 4.47
CA THR A 449 -12.66 -3.25 3.38
C THR A 449 -11.32 -3.94 3.61
N LEU A 450 -10.26 -3.20 3.96
CA LEU A 450 -8.96 -3.81 4.24
C LEU A 450 -9.02 -4.75 5.44
N THR A 451 -9.72 -4.35 6.50
CA THR A 451 -9.91 -5.19 7.70
C THR A 451 -10.55 -6.54 7.33
N GLN A 452 -11.57 -6.53 6.47
CA GLN A 452 -12.22 -7.75 6.01
C GLN A 452 -11.30 -8.59 5.12
N LEU A 453 -10.55 -7.96 4.21
CA LEU A 453 -9.55 -8.66 3.38
C LEU A 453 -8.49 -9.37 4.23
N ALA A 454 -8.08 -8.76 5.35
CA ALA A 454 -7.11 -9.30 6.29
C ALA A 454 -7.69 -10.37 7.23
N SER A 455 -9.00 -10.35 7.49
CA SER A 455 -9.66 -11.19 8.50
C SER A 455 -10.46 -12.37 7.94
N GLY A 456 -10.12 -12.85 6.74
CA GLY A 456 -10.77 -14.02 6.10
C GLY A 456 -11.18 -13.80 4.65
N GLY A 457 -11.11 -12.57 4.16
CA GLY A 457 -11.36 -12.23 2.76
C GLY A 457 -12.81 -11.84 2.45
N ILE A 458 -13.01 -11.41 1.21
CA ILE A 458 -14.29 -11.00 0.64
C ILE A 458 -14.63 -11.97 -0.50
N ARG A 459 -15.82 -12.57 -0.43
CA ARG A 459 -16.29 -13.53 -1.44
C ARG A 459 -16.90 -12.79 -2.63
N PHE A 460 -16.46 -13.13 -3.83
CA PHE A 460 -17.02 -12.67 -5.10
C PHE A 460 -17.29 -13.87 -6.01
N GLY A 461 -18.58 -14.15 -6.25
CA GLY A 461 -18.99 -15.32 -7.01
C GLY A 461 -18.43 -16.62 -6.44
N ASN A 462 -17.53 -17.24 -7.19
CA ASN A 462 -16.90 -18.53 -6.89
C ASN A 462 -15.50 -18.44 -6.26
N PHE A 463 -14.96 -17.24 -6.00
CA PHE A 463 -13.66 -17.08 -5.36
C PHE A 463 -13.73 -16.16 -4.13
N THR A 464 -12.73 -16.28 -3.26
CA THR A 464 -12.52 -15.40 -2.11
C THR A 464 -11.24 -14.61 -2.32
N MET A 465 -11.35 -13.30 -2.27
CA MET A 465 -10.22 -12.39 -2.34
C MET A 465 -9.76 -12.04 -0.91
N SER A 466 -8.46 -12.05 -0.65
CA SER A 466 -7.87 -11.75 0.66
C SER A 466 -6.61 -10.90 0.52
N SER A 467 -6.04 -10.46 1.64
CA SER A 467 -4.74 -9.79 1.67
C SER A 467 -3.55 -10.76 1.67
N SER A 468 -3.72 -12.05 1.39
CA SER A 468 -2.57 -12.96 1.28
C SER A 468 -1.63 -12.49 0.15
N PHE A 469 -0.34 -12.33 0.46
CA PHE A 469 0.66 -11.86 -0.51
C PHE A 469 0.74 -12.77 -1.74
N ALA A 470 0.77 -12.16 -2.92
CA ALA A 470 0.81 -12.78 -4.25
C ALA A 470 -0.40 -13.66 -4.63
N THR A 471 -1.08 -14.32 -3.69
CA THR A 471 -2.12 -15.33 -3.96
C THR A 471 -3.53 -14.90 -3.56
N GLY A 472 -3.66 -13.94 -2.65
CA GLY A 472 -4.95 -13.47 -2.12
C GLY A 472 -5.76 -12.64 -3.12
N GLY A 473 -5.11 -12.08 -4.13
CA GLY A 473 -5.74 -11.40 -5.25
C GLY A 473 -6.10 -9.94 -5.03
N ALA A 474 -6.11 -9.43 -3.79
CA ALA A 474 -6.36 -7.99 -3.55
C ALA A 474 -5.14 -7.12 -3.88
N PHE A 475 -3.93 -7.60 -3.58
CA PHE A 475 -2.69 -6.81 -3.66
C PHE A 475 -1.73 -7.36 -4.70
N SER A 476 -0.97 -6.45 -5.29
CA SER A 476 0.10 -6.71 -6.24
C SER A 476 1.42 -7.10 -5.54
N LEU A 477 2.47 -7.35 -6.31
CA LEU A 477 3.71 -7.96 -5.82
C LEU A 477 4.61 -7.05 -4.96
N ASP A 478 4.28 -5.77 -4.82
CA ASP A 478 4.93 -4.88 -3.84
C ASP A 478 4.31 -4.96 -2.42
N GLY A 479 3.19 -5.67 -2.29
CA GLY A 479 2.48 -5.84 -1.02
C GLY A 479 1.82 -4.56 -0.49
N VAL A 480 1.71 -3.51 -1.29
CA VAL A 480 1.12 -2.22 -0.94
C VAL A 480 -0.03 -1.87 -1.87
N HIS A 481 0.24 -1.90 -3.18
CA HIS A 481 -0.71 -1.44 -4.18
C HIS A 481 -1.68 -2.56 -4.57
N PRO A 482 -2.95 -2.21 -4.91
CA PRO A 482 -3.92 -3.18 -5.41
C PRO A 482 -3.42 -3.90 -6.67
N SER A 483 -3.81 -5.16 -6.82
CA SER A 483 -3.75 -5.84 -8.13
C SER A 483 -4.80 -5.24 -9.08
N ALA A 484 -4.83 -5.65 -10.36
CA ALA A 484 -5.92 -5.26 -11.25
C ALA A 484 -7.30 -5.65 -10.68
N ARG A 485 -7.39 -6.82 -10.06
CA ARG A 485 -8.60 -7.26 -9.36
C ARG A 485 -8.91 -6.43 -8.11
N GLY A 486 -7.88 -6.06 -7.36
CA GLY A 486 -8.01 -5.14 -6.23
C GLY A 486 -8.55 -3.77 -6.65
N TYR A 487 -8.09 -3.23 -7.78
CA TYR A 487 -8.64 -1.99 -8.34
C TYR A 487 -10.10 -2.14 -8.78
N GLY A 488 -10.48 -3.30 -9.33
CA GLY A 488 -11.89 -3.63 -9.59
C GLY A 488 -12.73 -3.60 -8.30
N LEU A 489 -12.23 -4.14 -7.19
CA LEU A 489 -12.91 -4.05 -5.89
C LEU A 489 -13.06 -2.59 -5.43
N ILE A 490 -11.99 -1.79 -5.54
CA ILE A 490 -12.04 -0.37 -5.19
C ILE A 490 -13.11 0.34 -6.04
N ALA A 491 -13.18 0.06 -7.34
CA ALA A 491 -14.21 0.63 -8.20
C ALA A 491 -15.63 0.22 -7.73
N ASN A 492 -15.85 -1.05 -7.36
CA ASN A 492 -17.16 -1.51 -6.89
C ASN A 492 -17.58 -0.84 -5.56
N ILE A 493 -16.70 -0.70 -4.58
CA ILE A 493 -17.04 -0.02 -3.31
C ILE A 493 -17.25 1.49 -3.51
N PHE A 494 -16.60 2.11 -4.51
CA PHE A 494 -16.89 3.47 -4.92
C PHE A 494 -18.27 3.58 -5.59
N VAL A 495 -18.61 2.63 -6.47
CA VAL A 495 -19.96 2.54 -7.07
C VAL A 495 -21.03 2.42 -5.99
N ASP A 496 -20.82 1.60 -4.96
CA ASP A 496 -21.76 1.46 -3.84
C ASP A 496 -21.99 2.80 -3.11
N ALA A 497 -20.92 3.51 -2.77
CA ALA A 497 -21.01 4.80 -2.11
C ALA A 497 -21.72 5.86 -2.99
N ILE A 498 -21.44 5.87 -4.29
CA ILE A 498 -22.06 6.80 -5.26
C ILE A 498 -23.56 6.50 -5.39
N ASN A 499 -23.93 5.22 -5.59
CA ASN A 499 -25.32 4.79 -5.67
C ASN A 499 -26.09 5.16 -4.39
N ALA A 500 -25.53 4.85 -3.22
CA ALA A 500 -26.14 5.17 -1.93
C ALA A 500 -26.33 6.67 -1.72
N LYS A 501 -25.37 7.50 -2.15
CA LYS A 501 -25.40 8.95 -1.93
C LYS A 501 -26.32 9.68 -2.90
N TYR A 502 -26.27 9.31 -4.18
CA TYR A 502 -26.86 10.09 -5.26
C TYR A 502 -28.11 9.45 -5.87
N GLY A 503 -28.45 8.23 -5.47
CA GLY A 503 -29.58 7.48 -6.05
C GLY A 503 -29.32 7.02 -7.49
N SER A 504 -28.05 6.86 -7.87
CA SER A 504 -27.68 6.26 -9.14
C SER A 504 -27.84 4.73 -9.10
N THR A 505 -27.87 4.11 -10.28
CA THR A 505 -27.98 2.65 -10.46
C THR A 505 -26.78 2.10 -11.24
N LEU A 506 -25.59 2.63 -10.97
CA LEU A 506 -24.35 2.19 -11.59
C LEU A 506 -24.08 0.72 -11.29
N ARG A 507 -23.57 -0.01 -12.28
CA ARG A 507 -23.29 -1.44 -12.18
C ARG A 507 -21.90 -1.67 -11.60
N HIS A 508 -21.75 -2.78 -10.89
CA HIS A 508 -20.45 -3.33 -10.54
C HIS A 508 -19.76 -3.93 -11.75
N VAL A 509 -18.44 -3.99 -11.71
CA VAL A 509 -17.66 -4.83 -12.62
C VAL A 509 -17.49 -6.24 -12.03
N ASP A 510 -17.39 -7.23 -12.92
CA ASP A 510 -17.02 -8.59 -12.53
C ASP A 510 -15.54 -8.64 -12.16
N LEU A 511 -15.23 -8.93 -10.90
CA LEU A 511 -13.84 -9.03 -10.44
C LEU A 511 -13.10 -10.23 -11.04
N GLY A 512 -13.81 -11.24 -11.54
CA GLY A 512 -13.24 -12.44 -12.16
C GLY A 512 -12.48 -12.16 -13.45
N VAL A 513 -12.84 -11.10 -14.20
CA VAL A 513 -12.18 -10.77 -15.48
C VAL A 513 -10.84 -10.06 -15.31
N TYR A 514 -10.53 -9.58 -14.09
CA TYR A 514 -9.27 -8.91 -13.80
C TYR A 514 -8.22 -9.90 -13.28
N PRO A 515 -6.97 -9.84 -13.78
CA PRO A 515 -5.90 -10.69 -13.28
C PRO A 515 -5.45 -10.26 -11.88
N ILE A 516 -4.93 -11.21 -11.10
CA ILE A 516 -4.29 -10.91 -9.80
C ILE A 516 -2.81 -10.59 -9.93
N GLN A 517 -2.21 -10.95 -11.05
CA GLN A 517 -0.80 -10.76 -11.37
C GLN A 517 -0.68 -10.55 -12.88
N TYR A 518 0.28 -9.72 -13.29
CA TYR A 518 0.63 -9.62 -14.70
C TYR A 518 1.78 -10.57 -15.05
N PRO A 519 1.75 -11.22 -16.23
CA PRO A 519 2.86 -12.02 -16.71
C PRO A 519 4.12 -11.16 -16.95
N GLU A 520 5.26 -11.81 -17.15
CA GLU A 520 6.51 -11.14 -17.52
C GLU A 520 6.32 -10.28 -18.78
N THR A 521 5.68 -10.84 -19.81
CA THR A 521 5.34 -10.13 -21.06
C THR A 521 3.84 -9.88 -21.15
N ILE A 522 3.44 -8.61 -21.26
CA ILE A 522 2.07 -8.18 -21.54
C ILE A 522 2.02 -7.75 -23.00
N GLN A 523 1.15 -8.38 -23.79
CA GLN A 523 0.93 -8.03 -25.20
C GLN A 523 0.24 -6.68 -25.36
#